data_AF-A0A814GAR5-F1
#
_entry.id   AF-A0A814GAR5-F1
#
_cell.length_a   1.000
_cell.length_b   1.000
_cell.length_c   1.000
_cell.angle_alpha   90.00
_cell.angle_beta   90.00
_cell.angle_gamma   90.00
#
_symmetry.space_group_name_H-M   'P 1'
#
loop_
_entity.id
_entity.type
_entity.pdbx_description
1 polymer ?
#
loop_
_entity_poly.entity_id
_entity_poly.type
_entity_poly.pdbx_seq_one_letter_code
_entity_poly.pdbx_strand_id
1 'polypeptide(L)'
;MSYAVLYKQFIYRQMYPGLFSGGCVTHEGPTRAECEQASFKMTFVTHTENKQKLTHELTGPDPGYLGTSKMLIACAVMLLKENDRLPVKGGVLTPGAAFGRTILMDYLEKEGFSMTRK
;
A
#
# COMPACT_ATOMS: atom_id res chain seq x y z
N MET A 1 35.56 -8.49 -6.69
CA MET A 1 34.54 -9.37 -6.09
C MET A 1 33.56 -9.73 -7.21
N SER A 2 33.56 -11.00 -7.66
CA SER A 2 32.95 -11.41 -8.94
C SER A 2 31.42 -11.46 -8.88
N TYR A 3 30.73 -10.93 -9.89
CA TYR A 3 29.27 -10.97 -10.06
C TYR A 3 28.67 -12.38 -9.86
N ALA A 4 29.44 -13.44 -10.15
CA ALA A 4 29.02 -14.82 -9.95
C ALA A 4 28.72 -15.16 -8.47
N VAL A 5 29.45 -14.57 -7.51
CA VAL A 5 29.24 -14.81 -6.07
C VAL A 5 27.96 -14.12 -5.61
N LEU A 6 27.75 -12.86 -6.01
CA LEU A 6 26.52 -12.11 -5.70
C LEU A 6 25.29 -12.77 -6.33
N TYR A 7 25.41 -13.27 -7.55
CA TYR A 7 24.33 -13.97 -8.25
C TYR A 7 23.97 -15.30 -7.57
N LYS A 8 24.97 -16.09 -7.17
CA LYS A 8 24.74 -17.30 -6.36
C LYS A 8 24.06 -16.98 -5.04
N GLN A 9 24.52 -15.95 -4.33
CA GLN A 9 23.94 -15.53 -3.05
C GLN A 9 22.47 -15.10 -3.20
N PHE A 10 22.16 -14.36 -4.27
CA PHE A 10 20.80 -13.91 -4.57
C PHE A 10 19.86 -15.09 -4.87
N ILE A 11 20.27 -16.01 -5.74
CA ILE A 11 19.50 -17.21 -6.07
C ILE A 11 19.27 -18.07 -4.82
N TYR A 12 20.29 -18.24 -3.97
CA TYR A 12 20.18 -19.06 -2.77
C TYR A 12 19.16 -18.49 -1.76
N ARG A 13 19.08 -17.15 -1.67
CA ARG A 13 18.09 -16.46 -0.85
C ARG A 13 16.66 -16.62 -1.38
N GLN A 14 16.50 -16.67 -2.70
CA GLN A 14 15.20 -16.93 -3.35
C GLN A 14 14.79 -18.40 -3.18
N MET A 15 15.72 -19.36 -3.23
CA MET A 15 15.37 -20.78 -3.10
C MET A 15 14.99 -21.17 -1.66
N TYR A 16 15.60 -20.55 -0.65
CA TYR A 16 15.37 -20.89 0.76
C TYR A 16 14.85 -19.69 1.58
N PRO A 17 13.73 -19.07 1.21
CA PRO A 17 13.24 -17.86 1.87
C PRO A 17 13.05 -18.09 3.38
N GLY A 18 12.50 -19.25 3.76
CA GLY A 18 12.29 -19.61 5.16
C GLY A 18 13.58 -19.74 5.98
N LEU A 19 14.65 -20.28 5.40
CA LEU A 19 15.95 -20.37 6.09
C LEU A 19 16.54 -18.97 6.34
N PHE A 20 16.44 -18.07 5.36
CA PHE A 20 17.00 -16.73 5.45
C PHE A 20 16.11 -15.73 6.20
N SER A 21 14.82 -16.03 6.36
CA SER A 21 13.87 -15.21 7.11
C SER A 21 13.58 -15.76 8.51
N GLY A 22 14.21 -16.86 8.92
CA GLY A 22 13.90 -17.53 10.20
C GLY A 22 12.46 -18.05 10.28
N GLY A 23 11.88 -18.48 9.16
CA GLY A 23 10.51 -18.98 9.05
C GLY A 23 9.45 -17.92 8.74
N CYS A 24 9.79 -16.62 8.75
CA CYS A 24 8.82 -15.54 8.52
C CYS A 24 8.30 -15.41 7.07
N VAL A 25 9.00 -15.96 6.07
CA VAL A 25 8.63 -15.90 4.66
C VAL A 25 8.80 -17.29 4.07
N THR A 26 7.73 -17.81 3.47
CA THR A 26 7.73 -19.10 2.78
C THR A 26 7.38 -18.89 1.31
N HIS A 27 7.62 -19.91 0.49
CA HIS A 27 7.17 -19.91 -0.91
C HIS A 27 5.64 -19.98 -1.05
N GLU A 28 4.96 -20.49 -0.02
CA GLU A 28 3.51 -20.63 0.02
C GLU A 28 2.81 -19.32 0.39
N GLY A 29 3.55 -18.34 0.91
CA GLY A 29 3.02 -17.07 1.39
C GLY A 29 2.30 -17.20 2.74
N PRO A 30 1.71 -16.10 3.23
CA PRO A 30 0.91 -16.12 4.45
C PRO A 30 -0.41 -16.86 4.23
N THR A 31 -0.88 -17.53 5.28
CA THR A 31 -2.22 -18.10 5.31
C THR A 31 -3.28 -16.99 5.35
N ARG A 32 -4.51 -17.32 4.94
CA ARG A 32 -5.62 -16.37 4.96
C ARG A 32 -5.88 -15.79 6.36
N ALA A 33 -5.78 -16.61 7.40
CA ALA A 33 -5.98 -16.16 8.78
C ALA A 33 -4.90 -15.16 9.22
N GLU A 34 -3.64 -15.36 8.81
CA GLU A 34 -2.56 -14.42 9.07
C GLU A 34 -2.77 -13.09 8.34
N CYS A 35 -3.24 -13.12 7.09
CA CYS A 35 -3.63 -11.91 6.37
C CYS A 35 -4.81 -11.19 7.03
N GLU A 36 -5.81 -11.91 7.54
CA GLU A 36 -6.98 -11.30 8.18
C GLU A 36 -6.63 -10.64 9.53
N GLN A 37 -5.60 -11.14 10.23
CA GLN A 37 -5.12 -10.59 11.50
C GLN A 37 -4.06 -9.49 11.32
N ALA A 38 -3.40 -9.43 10.17
CA ALA A 38 -2.39 -8.43 9.90
C ALA A 38 -3.00 -7.02 9.71
N SER A 39 -2.27 -6.02 10.17
CA SER A 39 -2.58 -4.61 10.00
C SER A 39 -1.32 -3.81 9.77
N PHE A 40 -1.45 -2.61 9.20
CA PHE A 40 -0.34 -1.69 9.05
C PHE A 40 -0.64 -0.32 9.63
N LYS A 41 0.43 0.40 9.94
CA LYS A 41 0.40 1.79 10.35
C LYS A 41 1.53 2.55 9.66
N MET A 42 1.18 3.66 9.02
CA MET A 42 2.08 4.49 8.26
C MET A 42 1.95 5.94 8.70
N THR A 43 3.08 6.57 9.03
CA THR A 43 3.13 8.00 9.37
C THR A 43 3.66 8.80 8.18
N PHE A 44 2.83 9.70 7.66
CA PHE A 44 3.19 10.65 6.63
C PHE A 44 3.62 11.97 7.29
N VAL A 45 4.87 12.37 7.06
CA VAL A 45 5.39 13.67 7.50
C VAL A 45 5.60 14.53 6.27
N THR A 46 4.94 15.68 6.25
CA THR A 46 4.99 16.62 5.12
C THR A 46 5.39 18.00 5.62
N HIS A 47 6.17 18.72 4.81
CA HIS A 47 6.57 20.10 5.07
C HIS A 47 5.93 21.00 4.02
N THR A 48 5.15 21.96 4.48
CA THR A 48 4.54 22.97 3.59
C THR A 48 5.56 24.02 3.18
N GLU A 49 5.24 24.81 2.15
CA GLU A 49 6.06 25.95 1.70
C GLU A 49 6.32 26.95 2.83
N ASN A 50 5.37 27.08 3.76
CA ASN A 50 5.48 27.91 4.97
C ASN A 50 6.28 27.24 6.11
N LYS A 51 7.03 26.18 5.81
CA LYS A 51 7.82 25.38 6.77
C LYS A 51 6.99 24.73 7.91
N GLN A 52 5.66 24.71 7.80
CA GLN A 52 4.83 24.02 8.77
C GLN A 52 4.92 22.51 8.54
N LYS A 53 5.09 21.77 9.64
CA LYS A 53 5.11 20.31 9.66
C LYS A 53 3.68 19.79 9.83
N LEU A 54 3.23 18.97 8.88
CA LEU A 54 1.96 18.27 8.94
C LEU A 54 2.24 16.78 9.06
N THR A 55 1.68 16.15 10.10
CA THR A 55 1.81 14.72 10.33
C THR A 55 0.45 14.06 10.20
N HIS A 56 0.36 13.02 9.36
CA HIS A 56 -0.84 12.20 9.23
C HIS A 56 -0.47 10.75 9.52
N GLU A 57 -1.38 10.01 10.12
CA GLU A 57 -1.23 8.59 10.42
C GLU A 57 -2.33 7.82 9.71
N LEU A 58 -1.92 6.87 8.86
CA LEU A 58 -2.81 5.95 8.15
C LEU A 58 -2.70 4.58 8.80
N THR A 59 -3.82 4.02 9.20
CA THR A 59 -3.94 2.62 9.62
C THR A 59 -4.87 1.87 8.68
N GLY A 60 -4.63 0.57 8.53
CA GLY A 60 -5.45 -0.27 7.69
C GLY A 60 -5.18 -1.76 7.87
N PRO A 61 -6.01 -2.61 7.23
CA PRO A 61 -5.82 -4.04 7.21
C PRO A 61 -4.58 -4.40 6.39
N ASP A 62 -4.11 -5.64 6.51
CA ASP A 62 -2.96 -6.24 5.81
C ASP A 62 -2.40 -5.45 4.59
N PRO A 63 -1.12 -5.03 4.65
CA PRO A 63 -0.52 -4.15 3.65
C PRO A 63 -0.18 -4.82 2.31
N GLY A 64 -0.34 -6.14 2.18
CA GLY A 64 0.18 -6.91 1.04
C GLY A 64 -0.87 -7.57 0.16
N TYR A 65 -2.02 -7.94 0.73
CA TYR A 65 -3.04 -8.74 0.08
C TYR A 65 -4.42 -8.09 0.21
N LEU A 66 -5.04 -8.19 1.39
CA LEU A 66 -6.44 -7.76 1.57
C LEU A 66 -6.57 -6.24 1.50
N GLY A 67 -5.69 -5.50 2.18
CA GLY A 67 -5.71 -4.04 2.19
C GLY A 67 -5.44 -3.47 0.80
N THR A 68 -4.35 -3.87 0.15
CA THR A 68 -4.01 -3.38 -1.20
C THR A 68 -5.09 -3.72 -2.23
N SER A 69 -5.68 -4.91 -2.16
CA SER A 69 -6.78 -5.28 -3.07
C SER A 69 -8.01 -4.39 -2.86
N LYS A 70 -8.39 -4.12 -1.61
CA LYS A 70 -9.48 -3.18 -1.28
C LYS A 70 -9.20 -1.77 -1.80
N MET A 71 -7.97 -1.28 -1.67
CA MET A 71 -7.56 0.01 -2.22
C MET A 71 -7.70 0.06 -3.75
N LEU A 72 -7.28 -1.00 -4.45
CA LEU A 72 -7.39 -1.06 -5.90
C LEU A 72 -8.85 -1.07 -6.37
N ILE A 73 -9.70 -1.86 -5.70
CA ILE A 73 -11.14 -1.89 -5.97
C ILE A 73 -11.76 -0.52 -5.72
N ALA A 74 -11.41 0.15 -4.62
CA ALA A 74 -11.90 1.48 -4.31
C ALA A 74 -11.53 2.49 -5.41
N CYS A 75 -10.29 2.47 -5.91
CA CYS A 75 -9.87 3.27 -7.06
C CYS A 75 -10.72 2.97 -8.30
N ALA A 76 -10.97 1.69 -8.62
CA ALA A 76 -11.80 1.31 -9.75
C ALA A 76 -13.26 1.81 -9.61
N VAL A 77 -13.82 1.73 -8.40
CA VAL A 77 -15.17 2.25 -8.10
C VAL A 77 -15.22 3.77 -8.28
N MET A 78 -14.19 4.51 -7.84
CA MET A 78 -14.12 5.97 -8.05
C MET A 78 -14.03 6.33 -9.53
N LEU A 79 -13.23 5.60 -10.32
CA LEU A 79 -13.14 5.83 -11.77
C LEU A 79 -14.48 5.64 -12.48
N LEU A 80 -15.30 4.70 -12.02
CA LEU A 80 -16.61 4.41 -12.61
C LEU A 80 -17.71 5.35 -12.13
N LYS A 81 -17.75 5.67 -10.83
CA LYS A 81 -18.84 6.44 -10.20
C LYS A 81 -18.60 7.94 -10.14
N GLU A 82 -17.35 8.37 -10.07
CA GLU A 82 -16.96 9.78 -9.89
C GLU A 82 -16.06 10.27 -11.04
N ASN A 83 -16.33 9.80 -12.26
CA ASN A 83 -15.53 10.15 -13.43
C ASN A 83 -15.49 11.67 -13.70
N ASP A 84 -16.59 12.37 -13.38
CA ASP A 84 -16.75 13.81 -13.48
C ASP A 84 -15.85 14.60 -12.51
N ARG A 85 -15.41 13.98 -11.40
CA ARG A 85 -14.53 14.59 -10.40
C ARG A 85 -13.06 14.37 -10.66
N LEU A 86 -12.72 13.54 -11.65
CA LEU A 86 -11.33 13.33 -12.07
C LEU A 86 -10.79 14.58 -12.78
N PRO A 87 -9.53 14.98 -12.52
CA PRO A 87 -8.97 16.22 -13.01
C PRO A 87 -8.80 16.24 -14.54
N VAL A 88 -8.62 15.08 -15.17
CA VAL A 88 -8.48 14.93 -16.62
C VAL A 88 -9.17 13.65 -17.09
N LYS A 89 -9.65 13.65 -18.33
CA LYS A 89 -10.38 12.52 -18.94
C LYS A 89 -9.48 11.38 -19.44
N GLY A 90 -8.16 11.50 -19.30
CA GLY A 90 -7.20 10.49 -19.77
C GLY A 90 -5.76 10.82 -19.40
N GLY A 91 -4.85 9.87 -19.68
CA GLY A 91 -3.43 9.95 -19.33
C GLY A 91 -3.06 9.07 -18.13
N VAL A 92 -1.83 9.21 -17.64
CA VAL A 92 -1.33 8.49 -16.46
C VAL A 92 -1.28 9.46 -15.27
N LEU A 93 -2.10 9.20 -14.26
CA LEU A 93 -2.17 10.00 -13.05
C LEU A 93 -1.70 9.18 -11.86
N THR A 94 -1.01 9.85 -10.93
CA THR A 94 -0.81 9.27 -9.60
C THR A 94 -2.13 9.30 -8.82
N PRO A 95 -2.37 8.33 -7.92
CA PRO A 95 -3.61 8.29 -7.14
C PRO A 95 -3.90 9.59 -6.36
N GLY A 96 -2.85 10.22 -5.82
CA GLY A 96 -2.99 11.50 -5.11
C GLY A 96 -3.46 12.65 -6.01
N ALA A 97 -3.05 12.67 -7.27
CA ALA A 97 -3.54 13.65 -8.25
C ALA A 97 -4.95 13.30 -8.75
N ALA A 98 -5.23 12.01 -8.98
CA ALA A 98 -6.50 11.55 -9.56
C ALA A 98 -7.68 11.67 -8.58
N PHE A 99 -7.49 11.27 -7.32
CA PHE A 99 -8.59 11.03 -6.38
C PHE A 99 -8.73 12.10 -5.30
N GLY A 100 -7.91 13.15 -5.30
CA GLY A 100 -7.90 14.17 -4.26
C GLY A 100 -9.23 14.93 -4.06
N ARG A 101 -10.14 14.89 -5.05
CA ARG A 101 -11.47 15.51 -5.00
C ARG A 101 -12.62 14.50 -4.93
N THR A 102 -12.31 13.22 -4.73
CA THR A 102 -13.30 12.12 -4.72
C THR A 102 -13.61 11.67 -3.29
N ILE A 103 -14.66 10.85 -3.12
CA ILE A 103 -15.02 10.24 -1.83
C ILE A 103 -14.20 8.98 -1.49
N LEU A 104 -13.01 8.82 -2.09
CA LEU A 104 -12.18 7.62 -1.94
C LEU A 104 -11.91 7.29 -0.47
N MET A 105 -11.58 8.29 0.34
CA MET A 105 -11.29 8.08 1.77
C MET A 105 -12.53 7.60 2.54
N ASP A 106 -13.70 8.20 2.32
CA ASP A 106 -14.96 7.76 2.95
C ASP A 106 -15.31 6.31 2.60
N TYR A 107 -14.98 5.87 1.37
CA TYR A 107 -15.16 4.49 0.96
C TYR A 107 -14.17 3.55 1.66
N LEU A 108 -12.90 3.95 1.73
CA LEU A 108 -11.85 3.17 2.41
C LEU A 108 -12.10 3.08 3.92
N GLU A 109 -12.66 4.12 4.54
CA GLU A 109 -13.02 4.08 5.96
C GLU A 109 -14.03 2.98 6.28
N LYS A 110 -15.00 2.77 5.39
CA LYS A 110 -15.97 1.65 5.51
C LYS A 110 -15.31 0.28 5.34
N GLU A 111 -14.19 0.22 4.66
CA GLU A 111 -13.43 -1.01 4.39
C GLU A 111 -12.36 -1.31 5.45
N GLY A 112 -12.26 -0.49 6.51
CA GLY A 112 -11.38 -0.70 7.66
C GLY A 112 -10.09 0.14 7.65
N PHE A 113 -9.99 1.16 6.78
CA PHE A 113 -8.88 2.11 6.81
C PHE A 113 -9.22 3.30 7.73
N SER A 114 -8.21 3.96 8.30
CA SER A 114 -8.41 5.18 9.06
C SER A 114 -7.24 6.12 8.87
N MET A 115 -7.53 7.39 8.57
CA MET A 115 -6.53 8.44 8.44
C MET A 115 -6.77 9.49 9.53
N THR A 116 -5.78 9.72 10.38
CA THR A 116 -5.85 10.72 11.46
C THR A 116 -4.75 11.77 11.27
N ARG A 117 -5.06 13.02 11.59
CA ARG A 117 -4.07 14.09 11.67
C ARG A 117 -3.49 14.12 13.08
N LYS A 118 -2.16 14.16 13.17
CA LYS A 118 -1.41 14.19 14.42
C LYS A 118 -0.80 15.56 14.69
#